data_AF-K1XQU4-F1
#
_entry.id   AF-K1XQU4-F1
#
_cell.length_a   1.000
_cell.length_b   1.000
_cell.length_c   1.000
_cell.angle_alpha   90.00
_cell.angle_beta   90.00
_cell.angle_gamma   90.00
#
_symmetry.space_group_name_H-M   'P 1'
#
loop_
_entity.id
_entity.type
_entity.pdbx_description
1 polymer ?
#
loop_
_entity_poly.entity_id
_entity_poly.type
_entity_poly.pdbx_seq_one_letter_code
_entity_poly.pdbx_strand_id
1 'polypeptide(L)'
;MIEFKQLNTNWNAEPNAPLPKVIIKDNNLILAFELNSFMFDEIKEGDRGELIFKNCSKYRLGTVNDHSFYSGNCRFSKHCPQWGEFYEISGDDHLIDSPKDWVILKDNKNRKHFLFYFRDEEFECEADDWEYKHIKTTVLTEKQKKKCNRTTIQNICLVLEIALQREFHGASELMNKSRNKCVDAEKPAG
;
A
#
# COMPACT_ATOMS: atom_id res chain seq x y z
N MET A 1 12.17 33.64 1.79
CA MET A 1 11.41 33.18 2.97
C MET A 1 10.64 31.95 2.53
N ILE A 2 10.63 30.89 3.33
CA ILE A 2 9.85 29.69 3.04
C ILE A 2 8.38 29.94 3.38
N GLU A 3 7.49 29.49 2.51
CA GLU A 3 6.04 29.64 2.64
C GLU A 3 5.36 28.27 2.61
N PHE A 4 4.30 28.13 3.40
CA PHE A 4 3.51 26.90 3.52
C PHE A 4 2.05 27.21 3.19
N LYS A 5 1.53 26.59 2.15
CA LYS A 5 0.13 26.66 1.77
C LYS A 5 -0.55 25.35 2.13
N GLN A 6 -1.43 25.37 3.13
CA GLN A 6 -2.22 24.19 3.51
C GLN A 6 -3.18 23.81 2.38
N LEU A 7 -3.27 22.53 2.08
CA LEU A 7 -4.02 21.98 0.94
C LEU A 7 -5.19 21.09 1.36
N ASN A 8 -5.15 20.51 2.56
CA ASN A 8 -6.23 19.70 3.11
C ASN A 8 -7.04 20.53 4.12
N THR A 9 -8.34 20.71 3.88
CA THR A 9 -9.23 21.46 4.81
C THR A 9 -10.43 20.64 5.28
N ASN A 10 -10.92 19.73 4.44
CA ASN A 10 -12.15 18.96 4.68
C ASN A 10 -11.89 17.45 4.74
N TRP A 11 -10.62 17.07 4.84
CA TRP A 11 -10.15 15.71 5.00
C TRP A 11 -8.79 15.76 5.69
N ASN A 12 -8.46 14.70 6.42
CA ASN A 12 -7.11 14.50 6.94
C ASN A 12 -6.87 13.00 7.13
N ALA A 13 -5.60 12.61 7.28
CA ALA A 13 -5.20 11.24 7.58
C ALA A 13 -5.64 10.83 8.98
N GLU A 14 -5.88 9.53 9.18
CA GLU A 14 -6.24 9.00 10.49
C GLU A 14 -5.10 9.30 11.50
N PRO A 15 -5.41 9.92 12.65
CA PRO A 15 -4.39 10.51 13.52
C PRO A 15 -3.50 9.48 14.24
N ASN A 16 -3.90 8.21 14.31
CA ASN A 16 -3.21 7.18 15.08
C ASN A 16 -2.43 6.16 14.23
N ALA A 17 -2.98 5.80 13.06
CA ALA A 17 -2.57 4.74 12.17
C ALA A 17 -2.96 5.11 10.71
N PRO A 18 -2.36 6.18 10.16
CA PRO A 18 -2.64 6.59 8.78
C PRO A 18 -2.12 5.59 7.73
N LEU A 19 -1.15 4.75 8.11
CA LEU A 19 -0.59 3.66 7.29
C LEU A 19 -0.24 4.10 5.84
N PRO A 20 0.56 5.17 5.66
CA PRO A 20 0.87 5.70 4.35
C PRO A 20 1.59 4.68 3.48
N LYS A 21 1.22 4.63 2.20
CA LYS A 21 1.80 3.74 1.19
C LYS A 21 2.05 4.49 -0.09
N VAL A 22 3.29 4.41 -0.56
CA VAL A 22 3.69 4.98 -1.85
C VAL A 22 3.58 3.93 -2.94
N ILE A 23 2.91 4.27 -4.03
CA ILE A 23 2.72 3.43 -5.21
C ILE A 23 3.13 4.24 -6.43
N ILE A 24 4.07 3.72 -7.23
CA ILE A 24 4.48 4.36 -8.49
C ILE A 24 3.70 3.75 -9.64
N LYS A 25 3.07 4.58 -10.47
CA LYS A 25 2.37 4.18 -11.70
C LYS A 25 2.75 5.12 -12.84
N ASP A 26 3.40 4.58 -13.85
CA ASP A 26 3.96 5.34 -14.96
C ASP A 26 4.88 6.45 -14.43
N ASN A 27 4.53 7.72 -14.67
CA ASN A 27 5.26 8.89 -14.16
C ASN A 27 4.61 9.51 -12.92
N ASN A 28 3.54 8.91 -12.39
CA ASN A 28 2.80 9.46 -11.26
C ASN A 28 3.16 8.71 -9.97
N LEU A 29 3.15 9.44 -8.86
CA LEU A 29 3.24 8.88 -7.52
C LEU A 29 1.86 8.94 -6.88
N ILE A 30 1.40 7.84 -6.32
CA ILE A 30 0.17 7.76 -5.54
C ILE A 30 0.56 7.51 -4.09
N LEU A 31 0.16 8.41 -3.20
CA LEU A 31 0.24 8.25 -1.76
C LEU A 31 -1.14 7.87 -1.23
N ALA A 32 -1.29 6.63 -0.76
CA ALA A 32 -2.52 6.12 -0.18
C ALA A 32 -2.41 6.07 1.35
N PHE A 33 -3.47 6.41 2.07
CA PHE A 33 -3.54 6.42 3.54
C PHE A 33 -4.97 6.24 4.04
N GLU A 34 -5.13 5.84 5.30
CA GLU A 34 -6.43 5.76 5.98
C GLU A 34 -6.90 7.17 6.38
N LEU A 35 -8.19 7.46 6.21
CA LEU A 35 -8.77 8.78 6.50
C LEU A 35 -9.31 8.89 7.93
N ASN A 36 -9.31 10.11 8.46
CA ASN A 36 -9.84 10.41 9.79
C ASN A 36 -11.38 10.41 9.81
N SER A 37 -11.97 9.28 10.21
CA SER A 37 -13.42 9.16 10.39
C SER A 37 -13.95 9.79 11.68
N PHE A 38 -13.08 10.25 12.59
CA PHE A 38 -13.50 10.86 13.86
C PHE A 38 -13.76 12.36 13.72
N MET A 39 -13.08 13.03 12.78
CA MET A 39 -13.14 14.48 12.59
C MET A 39 -14.09 14.91 11.47
N PHE A 40 -14.32 14.06 10.47
CA PHE A 40 -15.07 14.43 9.27
C PHE A 40 -16.27 13.51 9.07
N ASP A 41 -17.47 14.07 9.14
CA ASP A 41 -18.75 13.32 9.07
C ASP A 41 -18.94 12.52 7.77
N GLU A 42 -18.34 12.97 6.67
CA GLU A 42 -18.43 12.30 5.36
C GLU A 42 -17.50 11.09 5.22
N ILE A 43 -16.57 10.92 6.16
CA ILE A 43 -15.53 9.88 6.15
C ILE A 43 -15.93 8.76 7.11
N LYS A 44 -15.95 7.53 6.59
CA LYS A 44 -16.23 6.34 7.40
C LYS A 44 -14.95 5.60 7.75
N GLU A 45 -15.01 4.83 8.84
CA GLU A 45 -13.90 3.96 9.22
C GLU A 45 -13.53 3.02 8.06
N GLY A 46 -12.23 2.99 7.73
CA GLY A 46 -11.66 2.24 6.62
C GLY A 46 -11.73 2.94 5.25
N ASP A 47 -12.32 4.13 5.15
CA ASP A 47 -12.19 4.94 3.95
C ASP A 47 -10.73 5.37 3.75
N ARG A 48 -10.30 5.45 2.49
CA ARG A 48 -8.93 5.80 2.14
C ARG A 48 -8.85 7.09 1.33
N GLY A 49 -7.78 7.83 1.59
CA GLY A 49 -7.36 8.96 0.78
C GLY A 49 -6.29 8.51 -0.19
N GLU A 50 -6.35 8.98 -1.42
CA GLU A 50 -5.26 8.89 -2.38
C GLU A 50 -4.87 10.30 -2.84
N LEU A 51 -3.61 10.67 -2.65
CA LEU A 51 -3.00 11.83 -3.28
C LEU A 51 -2.20 11.38 -4.49
N ILE A 52 -2.53 11.92 -5.66
CA ILE A 52 -1.91 11.57 -6.94
C ILE A 52 -1.05 12.73 -7.39
N PHE A 53 0.26 12.55 -7.34
CA PHE A 53 1.26 13.53 -7.74
C PHE A 53 1.67 13.29 -9.19
N LYS A 54 1.42 14.28 -10.05
CA LYS A 54 1.64 14.19 -11.50
C LYS A 54 3.10 14.40 -11.85
N ASN A 55 3.64 13.51 -12.69
CA ASN A 55 5.05 13.57 -13.13
C ASN A 55 6.02 13.78 -11.95
N CYS A 56 5.90 12.93 -10.94
CA CYS A 56 6.73 13.01 -9.73
C CYS A 56 8.20 12.76 -10.08
N SER A 57 9.07 13.64 -9.62
CA SER A 57 10.52 13.63 -9.89
C SER A 57 11.29 12.87 -8.82
N LYS A 58 10.97 13.13 -7.55
CA LYS A 58 11.55 12.46 -6.38
C LYS A 58 10.58 12.49 -5.22
N TYR A 59 10.74 11.54 -4.31
CA TYR A 59 9.98 11.50 -3.07
C TYR A 59 10.81 10.94 -1.92
N ARG A 60 10.35 11.14 -0.69
CA ARG A 60 10.87 10.48 0.51
C ARG A 60 9.73 10.19 1.47
N LEU A 61 9.93 9.17 2.30
CA LEU A 61 9.10 8.89 3.46
C LEU A 61 10.03 8.84 4.67
N GLY A 62 10.08 9.95 5.40
CA GLY A 62 10.89 10.12 6.60
C GLY A 62 10.19 9.60 7.85
N THR A 63 10.97 9.41 8.91
CA THR A 63 10.51 8.91 10.22
C THR A 63 10.32 10.05 11.24
N VAL A 64 10.09 11.27 10.75
CA VAL A 64 9.87 12.42 11.63
C VAL A 64 8.50 12.27 12.28
N ASN A 65 8.43 12.49 13.59
CA ASN A 65 7.20 12.43 14.37
C ASN A 65 6.86 13.79 15.02
N ASP A 66 5.66 13.86 15.58
CA ASP A 66 5.12 15.04 16.27
C ASP A 66 6.04 15.54 17.39
N HIS A 67 6.60 14.63 18.19
CA HIS A 67 7.48 14.98 19.30
C HIS A 67 8.72 15.74 18.83
N SER A 68 9.35 15.26 17.74
CA SER A 68 10.52 15.90 17.16
C SER A 68 10.17 17.28 16.61
N PHE A 69 8.99 17.42 16.01
CA PHE A 69 8.49 18.69 15.48
C PHE A 69 8.26 19.71 16.59
N TYR A 70 7.50 19.37 17.63
CA TYR A 70 7.21 20.30 18.73
C TYR A 70 8.43 20.62 19.59
N SER A 71 9.44 19.74 19.59
CA SER A 71 10.72 19.99 20.26
C SER A 71 11.64 20.92 19.45
N GLY A 72 11.26 21.32 18.23
CA GLY A 72 12.06 22.22 17.38
C GLY A 72 13.25 21.54 16.70
N ASN A 73 13.28 20.20 16.69
CA ASN A 73 14.40 19.39 16.20
C ASN A 73 14.22 18.92 14.75
N CYS A 74 13.16 19.39 14.07
CA CYS A 74 12.88 19.06 12.69
C CYS A 74 13.24 20.21 11.75
N ARG A 75 13.43 19.87 10.48
CA ARG A 75 13.84 20.83 9.46
C ARG A 75 12.90 22.04 9.35
N PHE A 76 11.59 21.80 9.41
CA PHE A 76 10.58 22.85 9.29
C PHE A 76 9.91 23.22 10.62
N SER A 77 10.34 22.71 11.77
CA SER A 77 9.60 22.93 13.03
C SER A 77 9.47 24.38 13.48
N LYS A 78 10.31 25.29 12.98
CA LYS A 78 10.22 26.74 13.26
C LYS A 78 9.50 27.54 12.17
N HIS A 79 9.11 26.89 11.08
CA HIS A 79 8.58 27.53 9.88
C HIS A 79 7.21 26.99 9.47
N CYS A 80 7.01 25.68 9.58
CA CYS A 80 5.74 25.04 9.26
C CYS A 80 4.68 25.43 10.31
N PRO A 81 3.49 25.88 9.88
CA PRO A 81 2.47 26.35 10.80
C PRO A 81 1.97 25.29 11.77
N GLN A 82 1.72 24.05 11.29
CA GLN A 82 1.12 22.98 12.08
C GLN A 82 1.65 21.59 11.69
N TRP A 83 1.61 20.66 12.64
CA TRP A 83 1.86 19.23 12.42
C TRP A 83 0.57 18.53 11.99
N GLY A 84 0.68 17.44 11.23
CA GLY A 84 -0.46 16.62 10.81
C GLY A 84 -1.19 17.11 9.56
N GLU A 85 -0.66 18.14 8.89
CA GLU A 85 -1.30 18.78 7.75
C GLU A 85 -0.51 18.57 6.45
N PHE A 86 -1.19 18.74 5.32
CA PHE A 86 -0.67 18.63 3.97
C PHE A 86 -0.44 20.01 3.36
N TYR A 87 0.77 20.27 2.88
CA TYR A 87 1.24 21.57 2.41
C TYR A 87 1.88 21.50 1.03
N GLU A 88 1.71 22.59 0.26
CA GLU A 88 2.64 23.01 -0.78
C GLU A 88 3.66 23.98 -0.17
N ILE A 89 4.94 23.72 -0.41
CA ILE A 89 6.06 24.53 0.06
C ILE A 89 6.62 25.34 -1.10
N SER A 90 6.89 26.61 -0.87
CA SER A 90 7.61 27.46 -1.82
C SER A 90 8.61 28.38 -1.13
N GLY A 91 9.50 29.00 -1.91
CA GLY A 91 10.55 29.88 -1.42
C GLY A 91 11.97 29.39 -1.72
N ASP A 92 12.95 30.22 -1.40
CA ASP A 92 14.37 30.04 -1.75
C ASP A 92 15.19 29.68 -0.50
N ASP A 93 14.88 28.53 0.11
CA ASP A 93 15.54 28.09 1.33
C ASP A 93 16.27 26.75 1.11
N HIS A 94 17.56 26.71 1.48
CA HIS A 94 18.42 25.51 1.44
C HIS A 94 17.85 24.33 2.24
N LEU A 95 16.89 24.58 3.14
CA LEU A 95 16.15 23.52 3.82
C LEU A 95 15.51 22.57 2.80
N ILE A 96 14.91 23.05 1.70
CA ILE A 96 14.19 22.21 0.73
C ILE A 96 15.07 21.05 0.20
N ASP A 97 16.32 21.34 -0.14
CA ASP A 97 17.27 20.39 -0.72
C ASP A 97 18.11 19.61 0.31
N SER A 98 17.92 19.84 1.61
CA SER A 98 18.79 19.26 2.65
C SER A 98 18.69 17.73 2.86
N PRO A 99 17.55 17.04 2.65
CA PRO A 99 17.46 15.59 2.85
C PRO A 99 18.33 14.83 1.85
N LYS A 100 18.92 13.71 2.28
CA LYS A 100 19.83 12.90 1.45
C LYS A 100 19.26 11.55 1.03
N ASP A 101 18.08 11.21 1.53
CA ASP A 101 17.39 9.93 1.38
C ASP A 101 16.24 10.00 0.35
N TRP A 102 16.34 10.94 -0.59
CA TRP A 102 15.40 11.03 -1.70
C TRP A 102 15.48 9.79 -2.60
N VAL A 103 14.31 9.24 -2.91
CA VAL A 103 14.13 8.28 -4.00
C VAL A 103 13.89 9.07 -5.29
N ILE A 104 14.84 9.01 -6.22
CA ILE A 104 14.75 9.71 -7.51
C ILE A 104 14.00 8.83 -8.51
N LEU A 105 12.88 9.36 -9.04
CA LEU A 105 12.11 8.75 -10.12
C LEU A 105 12.54 9.30 -11.48
N LYS A 106 12.76 10.61 -11.56
CA LYS A 106 13.22 11.32 -12.76
C LYS A 106 13.89 12.63 -12.38
N ASP A 107 15.03 12.92 -12.99
CA ASP A 107 15.72 14.20 -12.81
C ASP A 107 15.06 15.28 -13.67
N ASN A 108 14.16 16.07 -13.05
CA ASN A 108 13.48 17.19 -13.67
C ASN A 108 13.51 18.38 -12.72
N LYS A 109 13.87 19.56 -13.24
CA LYS A 109 13.87 20.81 -12.47
C LYS A 109 12.51 21.52 -12.52
N ASN A 110 12.30 22.45 -11.59
CA ASN A 110 11.13 23.35 -11.49
C ASN A 110 9.81 22.62 -11.22
N ARG A 111 9.76 21.86 -10.13
CA ARG A 111 8.55 21.18 -9.66
C ARG A 111 8.05 21.82 -8.37
N LYS A 112 6.75 21.67 -8.09
CA LYS A 112 6.18 22.06 -6.79
C LYS A 112 6.65 21.07 -5.74
N HIS A 113 6.93 21.56 -4.53
CA HIS A 113 7.30 20.73 -3.39
C HIS A 113 6.09 20.53 -2.50
N PHE A 114 5.77 19.28 -2.23
CA PHE A 114 4.68 18.88 -1.35
C PHE A 114 5.21 18.17 -0.11
N LEU A 115 4.60 18.46 1.04
CA LEU A 115 4.93 17.91 2.35
C LEU A 115 3.64 17.48 3.06
N PHE A 116 3.60 16.27 3.58
CA PHE A 116 2.52 15.79 4.42
C PHE A 116 3.07 15.17 5.71
N TYR A 117 2.69 15.75 6.84
CA TYR A 117 2.94 15.16 8.14
C TYR A 117 1.87 14.13 8.50
N PHE A 118 2.30 12.89 8.72
CA PHE A 118 1.54 11.85 9.38
C PHE A 118 1.90 11.80 10.87
N ARG A 119 1.37 10.84 11.62
CA ARG A 119 1.67 10.70 13.05
C ARG A 119 3.17 10.50 13.31
N ASP A 120 3.73 9.45 12.72
CA ASP A 120 5.10 8.98 12.95
C ASP A 120 5.98 9.03 11.69
N GLU A 121 5.44 9.62 10.62
CA GLU A 121 6.07 9.65 9.30
C GLU A 121 5.89 11.03 8.65
N GLU A 122 6.82 11.37 7.77
CA GLU A 122 6.78 12.58 6.95
C GLU A 122 6.89 12.16 5.49
N PHE A 123 5.87 12.47 4.70
CA PHE A 123 5.95 12.28 3.25
C PHE A 123 6.36 13.59 2.58
N GLU A 124 7.27 13.50 1.62
CA GLU A 124 7.58 14.62 0.74
C GLU A 124 7.76 14.17 -0.70
N CYS A 125 7.40 15.04 -1.63
CA CYS A 125 7.74 14.84 -3.03
C CYS A 125 7.83 16.15 -3.83
N GLU A 126 8.47 16.05 -4.99
CA GLU A 126 8.46 17.10 -6.01
C GLU A 126 7.69 16.63 -7.25
N ALA A 127 6.65 17.36 -7.64
CA ALA A 127 5.75 17.01 -8.75
C ALA A 127 5.21 18.24 -9.49
N ASP A 128 4.62 18.05 -10.67
CA ASP A 128 3.99 19.16 -11.42
C ASP A 128 2.73 19.67 -10.71
N ASP A 129 1.92 18.73 -10.24
CA ASP A 129 0.65 19.00 -9.59
C ASP A 129 0.18 17.81 -8.75
N TRP A 130 -0.93 17.98 -8.05
CA TRP A 130 -1.54 16.94 -7.22
C TRP A 130 -3.05 16.86 -7.41
N GLU A 131 -3.62 15.69 -7.15
CA GLU A 131 -5.07 15.46 -7.13
C GLU A 131 -5.45 14.62 -5.89
N TYR A 132 -6.62 14.86 -5.32
CA TYR A 132 -7.18 14.07 -4.22
C TYR A 132 -8.29 13.15 -4.70
N LYS A 133 -8.30 11.91 -4.20
CA LYS A 133 -9.42 10.97 -4.33
C LYS A 133 -9.80 10.39 -2.97
N HIS A 134 -11.09 10.38 -2.70
CA HIS A 134 -11.68 9.67 -1.58
C HIS A 134 -12.20 8.31 -2.05
N ILE A 135 -11.57 7.25 -1.58
CA ILE A 135 -11.94 5.87 -1.86
C ILE A 135 -12.77 5.35 -0.70
N LYS A 136 -14.09 5.27 -0.92
CA LYS A 136 -15.02 4.74 0.08
C LYS A 136 -14.75 3.25 0.30
N THR A 137 -14.63 2.86 1.56
CA THR A 137 -14.56 1.44 1.90
C THR A 137 -15.84 0.77 1.42
N THR A 138 -15.66 -0.27 0.60
CA THR A 138 -16.77 -1.13 0.24
C THR A 138 -16.98 -2.07 1.40
N VAL A 139 -17.94 -1.75 2.27
CA VAL A 139 -18.35 -2.68 3.32
C VAL A 139 -18.93 -3.90 2.63
N LEU A 140 -18.14 -4.97 2.53
CA LEU A 140 -18.66 -6.27 2.13
C LEU A 140 -19.69 -6.66 3.21
N THR A 141 -20.97 -6.60 2.83
CA THR A 141 -22.06 -7.06 3.68
C THR A 141 -21.78 -8.49 4.12
N GLU A 142 -22.22 -8.91 5.30
CA GLU A 142 -22.04 -10.30 5.77
C GLU A 142 -22.57 -11.34 4.75
N LYS A 143 -23.57 -10.97 3.95
CA LYS A 143 -24.06 -11.78 2.82
C LYS A 143 -23.00 -11.99 1.73
N GLN A 144 -22.18 -10.99 1.42
CA GLN A 144 -21.08 -11.09 0.46
C GLN A 144 -19.87 -11.83 1.06
N LYS A 145 -19.56 -11.64 2.35
CA LYS A 145 -18.54 -12.44 3.06
C LYS A 145 -18.89 -13.93 3.08
N LYS A 146 -20.17 -14.28 3.32
CA LYS A 146 -20.66 -15.67 3.23
C LYS A 146 -20.59 -16.24 1.81
N LYS A 147 -20.85 -15.42 0.78
CA LYS A 147 -20.77 -15.85 -0.63
C LYS A 147 -19.31 -16.13 -1.05
N CYS A 148 -18.36 -15.28 -0.65
CA CYS A 148 -16.94 -15.48 -0.94
C CYS A 148 -16.38 -16.71 -0.19
N ASN A 149 -16.71 -16.89 1.09
CA ASN A 149 -16.28 -18.08 1.84
C ASN A 149 -16.87 -19.38 1.29
N ARG A 150 -18.13 -19.37 0.83
CA ARG A 150 -18.76 -20.58 0.27
C ARG A 150 -18.10 -21.00 -1.05
N THR A 151 -17.79 -20.05 -1.93
CA THR A 151 -17.14 -20.34 -3.21
C THR A 151 -15.67 -20.75 -3.04
N THR A 152 -14.93 -20.12 -2.12
CA THR A 152 -13.54 -20.49 -1.85
C THR A 152 -13.43 -21.88 -1.21
N ILE A 153 -14.29 -22.20 -0.24
CA ILE A 153 -14.31 -23.54 0.38
C ILE A 153 -14.77 -24.60 -0.63
N GLN A 154 -15.79 -24.34 -1.45
CA GLN A 154 -16.20 -25.30 -2.49
C GLN A 154 -15.11 -25.55 -3.53
N ASN A 155 -14.38 -24.52 -3.96
CA ASN A 155 -13.30 -24.68 -4.93
C ASN A 155 -12.10 -25.43 -4.32
N ILE A 156 -11.74 -25.16 -3.06
CA ILE A 156 -10.70 -25.93 -2.36
C ILE A 156 -11.12 -27.39 -2.17
N CYS A 157 -12.38 -27.64 -1.79
CA CYS A 157 -12.90 -29.00 -1.59
C CYS A 157 -12.93 -29.80 -2.91
N LEU A 158 -13.37 -29.19 -4.02
CA LEU A 158 -13.39 -29.83 -5.33
C LEU A 158 -11.97 -30.14 -5.85
N VAL A 159 -11.01 -29.23 -5.62
CA VAL A 159 -9.60 -29.47 -5.99
C VAL A 159 -8.99 -30.60 -5.16
N LEU A 160 -9.30 -30.67 -3.86
CA LEU A 160 -8.85 -31.77 -2.99
C LEU A 160 -9.51 -33.11 -3.35
N GLU A 161 -10.80 -33.14 -3.68
CA GLU A 161 -11.48 -34.36 -4.15
C GLU A 161 -10.89 -34.86 -5.48
N ILE A 162 -10.62 -33.97 -6.43
CA ILE A 162 -9.98 -34.34 -7.70
C ILE A 162 -8.54 -34.84 -7.47
N ALA A 163 -7.79 -34.22 -6.54
CA ALA A 163 -6.43 -34.66 -6.21
C ALA A 163 -6.42 -36.06 -5.55
N LEU A 164 -7.32 -36.30 -4.59
CA LEU A 164 -7.48 -37.61 -3.94
C LEU A 164 -7.90 -38.70 -4.94
N GLN A 165 -8.80 -38.40 -5.88
CA GLN A 165 -9.22 -39.37 -6.90
C GLN A 165 -8.09 -39.72 -7.89
N ARG A 166 -7.18 -38.77 -8.18
CA ARG A 166 -6.02 -38.98 -9.05
C ARG A 166 -4.92 -39.80 -8.38
N GLU A 167 -4.68 -39.60 -7.09
CA GLU A 167 -3.74 -40.43 -6.32
C GLU A 167 -4.23 -41.88 -6.18
N PHE A 168 -5.54 -42.09 -5.97
CA PHE A 168 -6.12 -43.44 -5.92
C PHE A 168 -6.09 -44.18 -7.27
N HIS A 169 -6.27 -43.49 -8.40
CA HIS A 169 -6.14 -44.12 -9.73
C HIS A 169 -4.69 -44.42 -10.10
N GLY A 170 -3.74 -43.54 -9.75
CA GLY A 170 -2.31 -43.78 -9.99
C GLY A 170 -1.74 -44.95 -9.18
N ALA A 171 -2.20 -45.14 -7.94
CA ALA A 171 -1.79 -46.26 -7.10
C ALA A 171 -2.36 -47.62 -7.59
N SER A 172 -3.56 -47.61 -8.17
CA SER A 172 -4.20 -48.81 -8.75
C SER A 172 -3.45 -49.34 -9.98
N GLU A 173 -2.98 -48.45 -10.87
CA GLU A 173 -2.23 -48.86 -12.07
C GLU A 173 -0.82 -49.40 -11.75
N LEU A 174 -0.15 -48.85 -10.73
CA LEU A 174 1.16 -49.33 -10.28
C LEU A 174 1.08 -50.72 -9.60
N MET A 175 0.00 -50.98 -8.85
CA MET A 175 -0.23 -52.28 -8.22
C MET A 175 -0.60 -53.38 -9.22
N ASN A 176 -1.30 -53.05 -10.32
CA ASN A 176 -1.58 -54.01 -11.40
C ASN A 176 -0.36 -54.30 -12.30
N LYS A 177 0.53 -53.31 -12.53
CA LYS A 177 1.78 -53.54 -13.27
C LYS A 177 2.80 -54.41 -12.53
N SER A 178 2.84 -54.35 -11.18
CA SER A 178 3.72 -55.22 -10.39
C SER A 178 3.23 -56.66 -10.27
N ARG A 179 1.92 -56.94 -10.39
CA ARG A 179 1.40 -58.32 -10.42
C ARG A 179 1.69 -59.05 -11.73
N ASN A 180 1.71 -58.36 -12.86
CA ASN A 180 1.99 -58.99 -14.17
C ASN A 180 3.48 -59.25 -14.46
N LYS A 181 4.40 -58.84 -13.57
CA LYS A 181 5.84 -59.16 -13.70
C LYS A 181 6.30 -60.39 -12.92
N CYS A 182 5.46 -60.95 -12.03
CA CYS A 182 5.82 -62.11 -11.22
C CYS A 182 5.33 -63.45 -11.76
N VAL A 183 4.63 -63.50 -12.90
CA VAL A 183 4.02 -64.75 -13.42
C VAL A 183 4.90 -65.47 -14.46
N ASP A 184 5.99 -64.86 -14.94
CA ASP A 184 6.82 -65.44 -16.03
C ASP A 184 8.12 -66.12 -15.56
N ALA A 185 8.32 -66.36 -14.25
CA ALA A 185 9.56 -66.91 -13.72
C ALA A 185 9.33 -68.15 -12.84
N GLU A 186 8.67 -69.18 -13.35
CA GLU A 186 8.79 -70.54 -12.79
C GLU A 186 8.38 -71.58 -13.84
N LYS A 187 9.30 -71.84 -14.78
CA LYS A 187 9.30 -73.03 -15.62
C LYS A 187 10.23 -74.05 -14.96
N PRO A 188 9.76 -75.22 -14.49
CA PRO A 188 10.67 -76.25 -14.02
C PRO A 188 11.32 -76.92 -15.23
N ALA A 189 12.64 -77.00 -15.20
CA ALA A 189 13.41 -77.93 -16.02
C ALA A 189 13.57 -79.24 -15.22
N GLY A 190 13.19 -80.36 -15.81
CA GLY A 190 13.39 -81.71 -15.25
C GLY A 190 12.13 -82.54 -15.24
#